data_AF-A0A1J9S2M0-F1
#
_entry.id   AF-A0A1J9S2M0-F1
#
_cell.length_a   1.000
_cell.length_b   1.000
_cell.length_c   1.000
_cell.angle_alpha   90.00
_cell.angle_beta   90.00
_cell.angle_gamma   90.00
#
_symmetry.space_group_name_H-M   'P 1'
#
loop_
_entity.id
_entity.type
_entity.pdbx_description
1 polymer ?
#
loop_
_entity_poly.entity_id
_entity_poly.type
_entity_poly.pdbx_seq_one_letter_code
_entity_poly.pdbx_strand_id
1 'polypeptide(L)'
;MTKFTTLVLAAAAAATAAALPNPFPAYSLEPRQDGSNCTQYCSVSAGCACTVRPSDCTALYEVQPDDTCTSIADAFGNFTVTQFYKWNPSIGRSCFGLQAFVPVCIDTPWYTFTPPVQPAAGTKEAPEDVPVPLMPSTAAACTTYELTGAGTRVDQIAAENGITVEQWSAWNGNATGAWAGYWSCVEA
;
A
#
# COMPACT_ATOMS: atom_id res chain seq x y z
N MET A 1 -39.55 7.77 40.22
CA MET A 1 -39.40 7.85 38.74
C MET A 1 -37.93 7.64 38.43
N THR A 2 -37.53 6.40 38.17
CA THR A 2 -36.13 6.00 37.98
C THR A 2 -35.75 6.27 36.53
N LYS A 3 -34.75 7.12 36.30
CA LYS A 3 -34.21 7.40 34.96
C LYS A 3 -33.26 6.26 34.57
N PHE A 4 -33.59 5.52 33.51
CA PHE A 4 -32.68 4.59 32.85
C PHE A 4 -31.94 5.35 31.75
N THR A 5 -30.63 5.49 31.91
CA THR A 5 -29.74 6.03 30.88
C THR A 5 -29.14 4.84 30.13
N THR A 6 -29.59 4.61 28.90
CA THR A 6 -29.06 3.54 28.04
C THR A 6 -27.73 4.00 27.44
N LEU A 7 -26.62 3.45 27.92
CA LEU A 7 -25.32 3.55 27.28
C LEU A 7 -25.30 2.59 26.07
N VAL A 8 -25.26 3.15 24.86
CA VAL A 8 -25.00 2.38 23.64
C VAL A 8 -23.47 2.25 23.52
N LEU A 9 -22.94 1.07 23.83
CA LEU A 9 -21.56 0.71 23.51
C LEU A 9 -21.50 0.43 22.01
N ALA A 10 -20.95 1.36 21.23
CA ALA A 10 -20.56 1.08 19.85
C ALA A 10 -19.28 0.24 19.88
N ALA A 11 -19.41 -1.08 19.70
CA ALA A 11 -18.29 -1.94 19.45
C ALA A 11 -17.80 -1.71 18.02
N ALA A 12 -16.65 -1.05 17.86
CA ALA A 12 -15.93 -1.04 16.60
C ALA A 12 -15.38 -2.46 16.37
N ALA A 13 -16.04 -3.22 15.51
CA ALA A 13 -15.48 -4.48 15.01
C ALA A 13 -14.30 -4.11 14.10
N ALA A 14 -13.08 -4.17 14.64
CA ALA A 14 -11.89 -4.26 13.81
C ALA A 14 -11.97 -5.60 13.08
N ALA A 15 -12.38 -5.58 11.82
CA ALA A 15 -12.27 -6.72 10.95
C ALA A 15 -10.78 -7.03 10.81
N THR A 16 -10.31 -8.03 11.55
CA THR A 16 -9.02 -8.64 11.26
C THR A 16 -9.09 -9.11 9.83
N ALA A 17 -8.29 -8.52 8.94
CA ALA A 17 -8.02 -9.06 7.62
C ALA A 17 -7.36 -10.43 7.83
N ALA A 18 -8.18 -11.44 8.05
CA ALA A 18 -7.72 -12.80 8.12
C ALA A 18 -7.30 -13.14 6.69
N ALA A 19 -5.99 -13.22 6.46
CA ALA A 19 -5.45 -14.03 5.38
C ALA A 19 -6.20 -15.36 5.46
N LEU A 20 -7.10 -15.64 4.51
CA LEU A 20 -7.95 -16.81 4.59
C LEU A 20 -7.02 -18.02 4.76
N PRO A 21 -7.15 -18.83 5.82
CA PRO A 21 -6.37 -20.04 5.99
C PRO A 21 -6.97 -21.11 5.08
N ASN A 22 -6.84 -20.91 3.77
CA ASN A 22 -7.00 -21.95 2.77
C ASN A 22 -6.37 -21.44 1.48
N PRO A 23 -5.40 -22.14 0.87
CA PRO A 23 -4.87 -21.74 -0.43
C PRO A 23 -6.05 -21.62 -1.40
N PHE A 24 -6.19 -20.45 -2.03
CA PHE A 24 -7.09 -20.28 -3.16
C PHE A 24 -6.79 -21.42 -4.13
N PRO A 25 -7.73 -22.32 -4.42
CA PRO A 25 -7.42 -23.47 -5.22
C PRO A 25 -6.98 -23.02 -6.61
N ALA A 26 -5.72 -23.30 -6.95
CA ALA A 26 -5.14 -22.98 -8.26
C ALA A 26 -5.93 -23.58 -9.44
N TYR A 27 -6.86 -24.52 -9.17
CA TYR A 27 -7.66 -25.21 -10.17
C TYR A 27 -8.82 -24.39 -10.77
N SER A 28 -9.12 -23.18 -10.28
CA SER A 28 -10.08 -22.27 -10.94
C SER A 28 -9.41 -21.22 -11.84
N LEU A 29 -8.13 -21.42 -12.15
CA LEU A 29 -7.37 -20.58 -13.06
C LEU A 29 -7.30 -21.33 -14.39
N GLU A 30 -8.14 -20.99 -15.36
CA GLU A 30 -7.82 -21.32 -16.75
C GLU A 30 -6.87 -20.26 -17.30
N PRO A 31 -5.60 -20.59 -17.61
CA PRO A 31 -4.75 -19.69 -18.37
C PRO A 31 -5.31 -19.63 -19.79
N ARG A 32 -6.08 -18.59 -20.11
CA ARG A 32 -6.22 -18.17 -21.50
C ARG A 32 -5.10 -17.19 -21.81
N GLN A 33 -4.11 -17.69 -22.54
CA GLN A 33 -3.27 -16.81 -23.37
C GLN A 33 -4.13 -16.32 -24.53
N ASP A 34 -4.97 -15.32 -24.28
CA ASP A 34 -5.28 -14.41 -25.38
C ASP A 34 -4.00 -13.60 -25.67
N GLY A 35 -3.83 -13.02 -26.85
CA GLY A 35 -2.60 -12.31 -27.23
C GLY A 35 -2.25 -11.10 -26.35
N SER A 36 -3.03 -10.80 -25.31
CA SER A 36 -2.69 -9.89 -24.21
C SER A 36 -1.93 -10.63 -23.10
N ASN A 37 -0.91 -9.98 -22.54
CA ASN A 37 0.02 -10.55 -21.56
C ASN A 37 -0.61 -10.79 -20.16
N CYS A 38 -1.87 -11.26 -20.08
CA CYS A 38 -2.58 -11.43 -18.81
C CYS A 38 -3.27 -12.80 -18.67
N THR A 39 -3.61 -13.12 -17.43
CA THR A 39 -4.41 -14.28 -17.04
C THR A 39 -5.84 -13.81 -16.77
N GLN A 40 -6.80 -14.36 -17.52
CA GLN A 40 -8.22 -14.11 -17.30
C GLN A 40 -8.68 -14.82 -16.01
N TYR A 41 -9.29 -14.06 -15.09
CA TYR A 41 -9.94 -14.54 -13.89
C TYR A 41 -11.43 -14.25 -13.99
N CYS A 42 -12.30 -15.25 -13.78
CA CYS A 42 -13.75 -15.06 -13.79
C CYS A 42 -14.39 -15.69 -12.56
N SER A 43 -15.25 -14.95 -11.87
CA SER A 43 -16.10 -15.49 -10.81
C SER A 43 -17.49 -14.87 -10.85
N VAL A 44 -18.46 -15.49 -10.16
CA VAL A 44 -19.83 -14.94 -10.04
C VAL A 44 -19.82 -13.58 -9.35
N SER A 45 -18.91 -13.37 -8.40
CA SER A 45 -18.83 -12.14 -7.60
C SER A 45 -17.99 -11.07 -8.30
N ALA A 46 -16.93 -11.46 -9.00
CA ALA A 46 -16.02 -10.52 -9.65
C ALA A 46 -16.43 -10.18 -11.10
N GLY A 47 -17.26 -10.99 -11.75
CA GLY A 47 -17.27 -11.01 -13.21
C GLY A 47 -15.91 -11.48 -13.74
N CYS A 48 -15.53 -11.05 -14.95
CA CYS A 48 -14.24 -11.40 -15.54
C CYS A 48 -13.26 -10.22 -15.49
N ALA A 49 -12.04 -10.48 -15.02
CA ALA A 49 -10.93 -9.53 -14.95
C ALA A 49 -9.67 -10.10 -15.63
N CYS A 50 -8.85 -9.22 -16.20
CA CYS A 50 -7.57 -9.56 -16.81
C CYS A 50 -6.45 -9.18 -15.83
N THR A 51 -5.81 -10.20 -15.25
CA THR A 51 -4.82 -10.03 -14.17
C THR A 51 -3.42 -10.35 -14.68
N VAL A 52 -2.47 -9.46 -14.43
CA VAL A 52 -1.04 -9.70 -14.62
C VAL A 52 -0.43 -9.83 -13.23
N ARG A 53 0.32 -10.91 -13.00
CA ARG A 53 1.09 -11.13 -11.77
C ARG A 53 2.33 -11.99 -12.03
N PRO A 54 3.35 -11.95 -11.15
CA PRO A 54 4.49 -12.86 -11.23
C PRO A 54 4.05 -14.33 -11.23
N SER A 55 4.73 -15.16 -12.04
CA SER A 55 4.49 -16.60 -12.12
C SER A 55 4.88 -17.36 -10.85
N ASP A 56 5.74 -16.76 -10.03
CA ASP A 56 6.25 -17.25 -8.76
C ASP A 56 5.51 -16.67 -7.54
N CYS A 57 4.32 -16.08 -7.74
CA CYS A 57 3.48 -15.65 -6.64
C CYS A 57 3.12 -16.82 -5.70
N THR A 58 3.54 -16.73 -4.44
CA THR A 58 3.40 -17.81 -3.43
C THR A 58 2.15 -17.67 -2.58
N ALA A 59 1.60 -16.47 -2.45
CA ALA A 59 0.34 -16.24 -1.72
C ALA A 59 -0.56 -15.22 -2.44
N LEU A 60 -1.86 -15.49 -2.35
CA LEU A 60 -2.93 -14.68 -2.93
C LEU A 60 -3.84 -14.14 -1.84
N TYR A 61 -4.33 -12.93 -2.04
CA TYR A 61 -5.42 -12.32 -1.28
C TYR A 61 -6.58 -12.01 -2.21
N GLU A 62 -7.82 -12.34 -1.80
CA GLU A 62 -9.02 -11.90 -2.51
C GLU A 62 -9.42 -10.52 -1.99
N VAL A 63 -9.38 -9.53 -2.88
CA VAL A 63 -9.77 -8.14 -2.58
C VAL A 63 -11.20 -8.11 -2.05
N GLN A 64 -11.42 -7.49 -0.90
CA GLN A 64 -12.75 -7.30 -0.32
C GLN A 64 -13.38 -5.99 -0.82
N PRO A 65 -14.72 -5.83 -0.72
CA PRO A 65 -15.34 -4.53 -0.88
C PRO A 65 -14.67 -3.49 0.04
N ASP A 66 -14.45 -2.29 -0.49
CA ASP A 66 -13.82 -1.15 0.18
C ASP A 66 -12.31 -1.27 0.46
N ASP A 67 -11.64 -2.34 0.01
CA ASP A 67 -10.18 -2.41 0.05
C ASP A 67 -9.52 -1.35 -0.81
N THR A 68 -8.38 -0.86 -0.33
CA THR A 68 -7.43 -0.03 -1.06
C THR A 68 -6.08 -0.73 -1.10
N CYS A 69 -5.23 -0.38 -2.06
CA CYS A 69 -3.88 -0.94 -2.12
C CYS A 69 -3.07 -0.68 -0.84
N THR A 70 -3.30 0.49 -0.22
CA THR A 70 -2.69 0.84 1.07
C THR A 70 -3.24 -0.02 2.20
N SER A 71 -4.57 -0.16 2.32
CA SER A 71 -5.16 -0.97 3.39
C SER A 71 -4.74 -2.45 3.32
N ILE A 72 -4.59 -3.01 2.12
CA ILE A 72 -4.08 -4.36 1.91
C ILE A 72 -2.63 -4.45 2.38
N ALA A 73 -1.75 -3.56 1.90
CA ALA A 73 -0.34 -3.57 2.29
C ALA A 73 -0.16 -3.42 3.81
N ASP A 74 -0.92 -2.53 4.43
CA ASP A 74 -0.89 -2.29 5.88
C ASP A 74 -1.41 -3.51 6.67
N ALA A 75 -2.44 -4.19 6.16
CA ALA A 75 -3.03 -5.36 6.82
C ALA A 75 -2.07 -6.55 6.88
N PHE A 76 -1.27 -6.76 5.83
CA PHE A 76 -0.32 -7.88 5.78
C PHE A 76 1.04 -7.54 6.39
N GLY A 77 1.50 -6.29 6.24
CA GLY A 77 2.71 -5.80 6.91
C GLY A 77 4.02 -6.51 6.53
N ASN A 78 4.01 -7.37 5.52
CA ASN A 78 5.16 -8.12 5.00
C ASN A 78 5.55 -7.70 3.57
N PHE A 79 5.05 -6.56 3.10
CA PHE A 79 5.45 -5.91 1.85
C PHE A 79 5.00 -4.45 1.85
N THR A 80 5.46 -3.70 0.85
CA THR A 80 5.15 -2.29 0.70
C THR A 80 4.11 -2.08 -0.40
N VAL A 81 3.36 -0.97 -0.39
CA VAL A 81 2.40 -0.69 -1.47
C VAL A 81 3.08 -0.62 -2.84
N THR A 82 4.33 -0.15 -2.91
CA THR A 82 5.15 -0.17 -4.12
C THR A 82 5.42 -1.59 -4.61
N GLN A 83 5.72 -2.49 -3.69
CA GLN A 83 5.94 -3.90 -4.01
C GLN A 83 4.64 -4.57 -4.45
N PHE A 84 3.53 -4.23 -3.81
CA PHE A 84 2.19 -4.67 -4.18
C PHE A 84 1.82 -4.25 -5.62
N TYR A 85 2.14 -3.01 -6.03
CA TYR A 85 1.96 -2.56 -7.42
C TYR A 85 2.83 -3.35 -8.41
N LYS A 86 4.08 -3.67 -8.04
CA LYS A 86 4.97 -4.47 -8.90
C LYS A 86 4.45 -5.88 -9.11
N TRP A 87 3.88 -6.50 -8.07
CA TRP A 87 3.33 -7.85 -8.15
C TRP A 87 1.95 -7.90 -8.82
N ASN A 88 1.25 -6.78 -8.93
CA ASN A 88 -0.09 -6.72 -9.48
C ASN A 88 -0.25 -5.62 -10.55
N PRO A 89 0.48 -5.65 -11.68
CA PRO A 89 0.43 -4.56 -12.66
C PRO A 89 -0.97 -4.16 -13.15
N SER A 90 -1.94 -5.08 -13.19
CA SER A 90 -3.32 -4.79 -13.60
C SER A 90 -4.04 -3.76 -12.72
N ILE A 91 -3.63 -3.57 -11.46
CA ILE A 91 -4.28 -2.60 -10.57
C ILE A 91 -3.81 -1.16 -10.83
N GLY A 92 -2.69 -1.00 -11.55
CA GLY A 92 -2.05 0.28 -11.81
C GLY A 92 -1.44 0.92 -10.56
N ARG A 93 -0.56 1.91 -10.77
CA ARG A 93 0.11 2.63 -9.67
C ARG A 93 -0.82 3.56 -8.88
N SER A 94 -1.99 3.88 -9.44
CA SER A 94 -3.05 4.67 -8.81
C SER A 94 -4.08 3.80 -8.09
N CYS A 95 -3.91 2.47 -8.08
CA CYS A 95 -4.85 1.51 -7.51
C CYS A 95 -6.25 1.48 -8.19
N PHE A 96 -6.50 2.24 -9.27
CA PHE A 96 -7.82 2.29 -9.93
C PHE A 96 -8.27 0.96 -10.52
N GLY A 97 -7.35 0.05 -10.82
CA GLY A 97 -7.67 -1.29 -11.32
C GLY A 97 -7.86 -2.34 -10.22
N LEU A 98 -7.79 -1.95 -8.94
CA LEU A 98 -8.10 -2.87 -7.83
C LEU A 98 -9.60 -3.17 -7.85
N GLN A 99 -9.95 -4.43 -8.00
CA GLN A 99 -11.33 -4.87 -8.17
C GLN A 99 -11.70 -5.86 -7.06
N ALA A 100 -12.83 -5.61 -6.39
CA ALA A 100 -13.36 -6.52 -5.39
C ALA A 100 -13.57 -7.93 -5.98
N PHE A 101 -13.29 -8.93 -5.15
CA PHE A 101 -13.36 -10.35 -5.46
C PHE A 101 -12.35 -10.84 -6.51
N VAL A 102 -11.38 -10.02 -6.91
CA VAL A 102 -10.28 -10.41 -7.80
C VAL A 102 -9.04 -10.71 -6.96
N PRO A 103 -8.35 -11.85 -7.17
CA PRO A 103 -7.17 -12.19 -6.39
C PRO A 103 -5.94 -11.35 -6.79
N VAL A 104 -5.19 -10.91 -5.78
CA VAL A 104 -3.93 -10.17 -5.89
C VAL A 104 -2.80 -10.93 -5.23
N CYS A 105 -1.60 -10.83 -5.78
CA CYS A 105 -0.39 -11.38 -5.22
C CYS A 105 0.09 -10.58 -4.01
N ILE A 106 0.40 -11.27 -2.92
CA ILE A 106 0.85 -10.68 -1.66
C ILE A 106 2.17 -11.26 -1.14
N ASP A 107 2.76 -12.21 -1.88
CA ASP A 107 4.04 -12.84 -1.51
C ASP A 107 4.74 -13.44 -2.73
N THR A 108 6.08 -13.36 -2.74
CA THR A 108 6.94 -14.04 -3.73
C THR A 108 8.21 -14.56 -3.05
N PRO A 109 8.79 -15.70 -3.50
CA PRO A 109 9.87 -16.38 -2.78
C PRO A 109 11.20 -15.61 -2.78
N TRP A 110 11.35 -14.62 -3.66
CA TRP A 110 12.57 -13.81 -3.78
C TRP A 110 12.52 -12.49 -3.00
N TYR A 111 11.37 -12.17 -2.41
CA TYR A 111 11.20 -10.96 -1.63
C TYR A 111 11.04 -11.32 -0.16
N THR A 112 12.10 -11.11 0.62
CA THR A 112 11.99 -11.11 2.07
C THR A 112 11.80 -9.68 2.50
N PHE A 113 10.59 -9.34 2.95
CA PHE A 113 10.42 -8.11 3.71
C PHE A 113 11.16 -8.26 5.02
N THR A 114 12.35 -7.68 5.05
CA THR A 114 12.98 -7.34 6.31
C THR A 114 12.32 -6.04 6.72
N PRO A 115 11.51 -6.02 7.79
CA PRO A 115 11.03 -4.75 8.32
C PRO A 115 12.27 -3.89 8.50
N PRO A 116 12.33 -2.66 7.98
CA PRO A 116 13.43 -1.80 8.32
C PRO A 116 13.47 -1.76 9.85
N VAL A 117 14.65 -1.99 10.44
CA VAL A 117 14.97 -1.17 11.59
C VAL A 117 14.89 0.23 11.01
N GLN A 118 13.73 0.87 11.15
CA GLN A 118 13.52 2.19 10.60
C GLN A 118 14.69 3.01 11.13
N PRO A 119 15.47 3.64 10.25
CA PRO A 119 16.59 4.45 10.71
C PRO A 119 16.04 5.56 11.62
N ALA A 120 16.94 6.30 12.26
CA ALA A 120 16.48 7.36 13.15
C ALA A 120 15.61 8.38 12.38
N ALA A 121 14.66 9.01 13.06
CA ALA A 121 13.89 10.11 12.46
C ALA A 121 14.84 11.18 11.92
N GLY A 122 14.53 11.73 10.75
CA GLY A 122 15.39 12.69 10.04
C GLY A 122 16.51 12.05 9.23
N THR A 123 16.63 10.71 9.19
CA THR A 123 17.53 10.06 8.23
C THR A 123 17.11 10.41 6.79
N LYS A 124 18.12 10.66 5.95
CA LYS A 124 17.96 11.01 4.54
C LYS A 124 18.55 9.94 3.64
N GLU A 125 17.84 9.61 2.58
CA GLU A 125 18.23 8.58 1.61
C GLU A 125 18.08 9.12 0.18
N ALA A 126 18.94 8.61 -0.70
CA ALA A 126 18.95 8.95 -2.12
C ALA A 126 17.97 8.05 -2.92
N PRO A 127 17.65 8.36 -4.19
CA PRO A 127 16.65 7.62 -4.96
C PRO A 127 17.09 6.21 -5.33
N GLU A 128 18.40 5.92 -5.27
CA GLU A 128 18.93 4.59 -5.51
C GLU A 128 18.55 3.62 -4.38
N ASP A 129 18.31 4.14 -3.17
CA ASP A 129 17.93 3.41 -1.95
C ASP A 129 16.43 3.54 -1.64
N VAL A 130 15.58 3.57 -2.69
CA VAL A 130 14.12 3.83 -2.64
C VAL A 130 13.49 3.41 -1.31
N PRO A 131 13.34 4.35 -0.36
CA PRO A 131 13.01 3.96 0.99
C PRO A 131 11.53 3.62 1.11
N VAL A 132 11.18 2.81 2.10
CA VAL A 132 9.82 2.31 2.28
C VAL A 132 9.35 2.42 3.74
N PRO A 133 8.09 2.81 3.98
CA PRO A 133 7.09 3.28 3.00
C PRO A 133 7.29 4.76 2.58
N LEU A 134 7.05 5.09 1.31
CA LEU A 134 7.00 6.48 0.83
C LEU A 134 5.62 7.10 1.11
N MET A 135 5.57 8.41 1.33
CA MET A 135 4.33 9.19 1.26
C MET A 135 3.59 8.91 -0.07
N PRO A 136 2.25 8.94 -0.08
CA PRO A 136 1.49 8.80 -1.32
C PRO A 136 1.84 9.91 -2.31
N SER A 137 1.87 9.56 -3.60
CA SER A 137 2.06 10.53 -4.68
C SER A 137 3.33 11.37 -4.56
N THR A 138 4.39 10.82 -3.95
CA THR A 138 5.72 11.44 -3.94
C THR A 138 6.23 11.65 -5.37
N ALA A 139 6.82 12.80 -5.63
CA ALA A 139 7.25 13.23 -6.94
C ALA A 139 8.31 12.28 -7.54
N ALA A 140 8.15 11.94 -8.81
CA ALA A 140 9.12 11.09 -9.53
C ALA A 140 10.49 11.74 -9.71
N ALA A 141 10.57 13.08 -9.58
CA ALA A 141 11.81 13.83 -9.63
C ALA A 141 12.54 13.89 -8.28
N CYS A 142 11.98 13.29 -7.22
CA CYS A 142 12.58 13.37 -5.89
C CYS A 142 14.01 12.82 -5.86
N THR A 143 14.93 13.65 -5.38
CA THR A 143 16.36 13.33 -5.26
C THR A 143 16.78 13.07 -3.81
N THR A 144 16.01 13.52 -2.82
CA THR A 144 16.27 13.23 -1.40
C THR A 144 14.99 12.93 -0.63
N TYR A 145 14.97 11.81 0.08
CA TYR A 145 13.87 11.39 0.94
C TYR A 145 14.25 11.52 2.41
N GLU A 146 13.32 11.91 3.28
CA GLU A 146 13.52 11.96 4.73
C GLU A 146 12.46 11.18 5.50
N LEU A 147 12.89 10.37 6.48
CA LEU A 147 12.02 9.62 7.37
C LEU A 147 11.36 10.52 8.42
N THR A 148 10.03 10.55 8.41
CA THR A 148 9.22 11.33 9.34
C THR A 148 9.15 10.65 10.71
N GLY A 149 9.56 11.37 11.76
CA GLY A 149 9.43 10.95 13.16
C GLY A 149 8.01 11.06 13.72
N ALA A 150 7.75 10.43 14.86
CA ALA A 150 6.49 10.57 15.57
C ALA A 150 6.27 12.01 16.06
N GLY A 151 5.16 12.61 15.67
CA GLY A 151 4.79 13.99 16.05
C GLY A 151 5.52 15.10 15.30
N THR A 152 6.39 14.75 14.34
CA THR A 152 7.06 15.72 13.47
C THR A 152 6.03 16.44 12.60
N ARG A 153 6.15 17.77 12.52
CA ARG A 153 5.28 18.61 11.70
C ARG A 153 5.97 19.00 10.38
N VAL A 154 5.18 19.33 9.37
CA VAL A 154 5.70 19.71 8.04
C VAL A 154 6.51 21.00 8.08
N ASP A 155 6.12 21.98 8.91
CA ASP A 155 6.89 23.22 9.10
C ASP A 155 8.30 22.95 9.66
N GLN A 156 8.43 21.93 10.51
CA GLN A 156 9.73 21.51 11.03
C GLN A 156 10.59 20.84 9.95
N ILE A 157 10.05 19.86 9.22
CA ILE A 157 10.77 19.17 8.11
C ILE A 157 11.21 20.19 7.07
N ALA A 158 10.32 21.12 6.69
CA ALA A 158 10.61 22.15 5.71
C ALA A 158 11.75 23.07 6.18
N ALA A 159 11.69 23.53 7.43
CA ALA A 159 12.75 24.36 8.01
C ALA A 159 14.10 23.63 8.10
N GLU A 160 14.10 22.35 8.50
CA GLU A 160 15.30 21.50 8.61
C GLU A 160 15.97 21.26 7.25
N ASN A 161 15.20 21.28 6.16
CA ASN A 161 15.68 21.07 4.79
C ASN A 161 15.86 22.36 3.99
N GLY A 162 15.55 23.53 4.58
CA GLY A 162 15.66 24.82 3.89
C GLY A 162 14.69 24.99 2.72
N ILE A 163 13.53 24.32 2.78
CA ILE A 163 12.44 24.41 1.78
C ILE A 163 11.20 25.06 2.41
N THR A 164 10.23 25.46 1.59
CA THR A 164 8.93 25.90 2.11
C THR A 164 7.96 24.73 2.31
N VAL A 165 6.93 24.93 3.14
CA VAL A 165 5.84 23.97 3.31
C VAL A 165 5.14 23.69 1.98
N GLU A 166 5.01 24.70 1.12
CA GLU A 166 4.43 24.56 -0.22
C GLU A 166 5.31 23.72 -1.15
N GLN A 167 6.63 23.88 -1.11
CA GLN A 167 7.55 23.03 -1.89
C GLN A 167 7.45 21.57 -1.44
N TRP A 168 7.52 21.33 -0.13
CA TRP A 168 7.33 19.99 0.44
C TRP A 168 5.97 19.41 0.02
N SER A 169 4.89 20.17 0.14
CA SER A 169 3.55 19.73 -0.24
C SER A 169 3.46 19.38 -1.73
N ALA A 170 4.01 20.21 -2.61
CA ALA A 170 4.01 19.99 -4.05
C ALA A 170 4.75 18.70 -4.45
N TRP A 171 5.82 18.33 -3.74
CA TRP A 171 6.56 17.09 -4.00
C TRP A 171 5.95 15.85 -3.36
N ASN A 172 5.02 16.02 -2.42
CA ASN A 172 4.41 14.93 -1.66
C ASN A 172 2.89 14.88 -1.88
N GLY A 173 2.44 15.00 -3.13
CA GLY A 173 1.03 14.80 -3.50
C GLY A 173 0.06 15.86 -2.99
N ASN A 174 0.52 17.10 -2.76
CA ASN A 174 -0.21 18.17 -2.08
C ASN A 174 -0.64 17.78 -0.65
N ALA A 175 0.14 16.92 0.01
CA ALA A 175 -0.12 16.54 1.40
C ALA A 175 0.00 17.76 2.32
N THR A 176 -0.82 17.79 3.36
CA THR A 176 -0.81 18.82 4.42
C THR A 176 -0.14 18.33 5.70
N GLY A 177 0.26 17.06 5.75
CA GLY A 177 0.88 16.43 6.90
C GLY A 177 1.83 15.31 6.50
N ALA A 178 2.92 15.17 7.24
CA ALA A 178 3.86 14.06 7.12
C ALA A 178 3.44 12.92 8.06
N TRP A 179 3.50 11.68 7.59
CA TRP A 179 3.06 10.53 8.37
C TRP A 179 4.25 9.91 9.10
N ALA A 180 4.13 9.72 10.41
CA ALA A 180 5.18 9.08 11.19
C ALA A 180 5.51 7.68 10.62
N GLY A 181 6.80 7.40 10.43
CA GLY A 181 7.27 6.17 9.80
C GLY A 181 7.24 6.16 8.27
N TYR A 182 6.85 7.27 7.62
CA TYR A 182 6.88 7.43 6.17
C TYR A 182 8.01 8.37 5.73
N TRP A 183 8.55 8.05 4.57
CA TRP A 183 9.54 8.85 3.88
C TRP A 183 8.86 9.89 3.00
N SER A 184 9.26 11.15 3.13
CA SER A 184 8.75 12.25 2.31
C SER A 184 9.86 12.85 1.47
N CYS A 185 9.53 13.38 0.30
CA CYS A 185 10.48 14.09 -0.52
C CYS A 185 10.83 15.44 0.11
N VAL A 186 12.13 15.70 0.23
CA VAL A 186 12.66 16.96 0.76
C VAL A 186 13.57 17.68 -0.24
N GLU A 187 13.78 17.11 -1.43
CA GLU A 187 14.52 17.70 -2.56
C GLU A 187 14.08 17.03 -3.87
N ALA A 188 13.81 17.81 -4.93
CA ALA A 188 13.35 17.33 -6.25
C ALA A 188 13.81 18.23 -7.40
#